data_AF-A0A9X8SPT2-F1
#
_entry.id   AF-A0A9X8SPT2-F1
#
_cell.length_a   1.000
_cell.length_b   1.000
_cell.length_c   1.000
_cell.angle_alpha   90.00
_cell.angle_beta   90.00
_cell.angle_gamma   90.00
#
_symmetry.space_group_name_H-M   'P 1'
#
loop_
_entity.id
_entity.type
_entity.pdbx_description
1 polymer ?
#
loop_
_entity_poly.entity_id
_entity_poly.type
_entity_poly.pdbx_seq_one_letter_code
_entity_poly.pdbx_strand_id
1 'polypeptide(L)'
;MIGIVQEDAIFAFNCKIPLFNPERLNSGRVVISDKVKKYGLPIISFQDVVDCLKAFEIHKENYFHMCFENNFSVISLNNANTHHRPEKEARVKQIFETNLKGDKSIRDQRILLLLLFHLINEVTTNPYFDKIDYWGTFPSSKPDNTVTSVSFLKEAIRVLIDGKPRRGPEILIRQMPMRSKHNSSSNMRLINKSDKDFDTLIVNPALVDKIKGKVICIIDDYITNGYSAEAAKHLLFAAGAKEVIFLSFGKFGRKYHATNYEIKGDVSKKYFYQFVDEIPYGDTFKGVKYYNLDNDLEILDFANLV
;
A
#
# COMPACT_ATOMS: atom_id res chain seq x y z
N MET A 1 9.54 10.39 -17.30
CA MET A 1 9.79 10.39 -18.77
C MET A 1 8.46 10.25 -19.50
N ILE A 2 8.18 11.05 -20.53
CA ILE A 2 7.02 10.83 -21.40
C ILE A 2 7.44 9.87 -22.51
N GLY A 3 6.76 8.73 -22.62
CA GLY A 3 7.10 7.69 -23.60
C GLY A 3 6.30 7.80 -24.89
N ILE A 4 6.94 7.51 -26.02
CA ILE A 4 6.31 7.39 -27.33
C ILE A 4 6.68 6.04 -27.94
N VAL A 5 7.98 5.71 -27.99
CA VAL A 5 8.51 4.49 -28.61
C VAL A 5 8.84 3.42 -27.57
N GLN A 6 9.17 2.21 -28.02
CA GLN A 6 9.46 1.10 -27.11
C GLN A 6 10.74 1.34 -26.29
N GLU A 7 11.71 2.03 -26.89
CA GLU A 7 13.02 2.37 -26.34
C GLU A 7 12.86 3.28 -25.12
N ASP A 8 11.91 4.22 -25.13
CA ASP A 8 11.60 5.07 -23.98
C ASP A 8 11.18 4.24 -22.77
N ALA A 9 10.33 3.22 -22.99
CA ALA A 9 9.91 2.33 -21.93
C ALA A 9 11.09 1.49 -21.40
N ILE A 10 11.95 0.98 -22.29
CA ILE A 10 13.14 0.22 -21.89
C ILE A 10 14.09 1.10 -21.05
N PHE A 11 14.35 2.32 -21.51
CA PHE A 11 15.19 3.27 -20.80
C PHE A 11 14.60 3.61 -19.43
N ALA A 12 13.31 3.96 -19.37
CA ALA A 12 12.64 4.32 -18.13
C ALA A 12 12.76 3.21 -17.07
N PHE A 13 12.52 1.94 -17.43
CA PHE A 13 12.62 0.84 -16.47
C PHE A 13 14.05 0.52 -16.05
N ASN A 14 15.02 0.58 -16.98
CA ASN A 14 16.43 0.38 -16.64
C ASN A 14 16.97 1.47 -15.71
N CYS A 15 16.47 2.70 -15.85
CA CYS A 15 16.85 3.83 -15.01
C CYS A 15 15.95 4.02 -13.78
N LYS A 16 14.95 3.15 -13.56
CA LYS A 16 13.93 3.29 -12.51
C LYS A 16 13.25 4.67 -12.51
N ILE A 17 12.95 5.18 -13.70
CA ILE A 17 12.25 6.46 -13.92
C ILE A 17 10.78 6.18 -14.23
N PRO A 18 9.82 6.91 -13.61
CA PRO A 18 8.41 6.79 -13.97
C PRO A 18 8.18 7.10 -15.46
N LEU A 19 7.52 6.16 -16.15
CA LEU A 19 7.12 6.29 -17.55
C LEU A 19 5.69 6.82 -17.62
N PHE A 20 5.46 7.93 -18.33
CA PHE A 20 4.13 8.47 -18.59
C PHE A 20 3.65 8.08 -19.98
N ASN A 21 2.37 7.71 -20.08
CA ASN A 21 1.68 7.37 -21.32
C ASN A 21 0.84 8.58 -21.80
N PRO A 22 1.27 9.27 -22.88
CA PRO A 22 0.59 10.44 -23.41
C PRO A 22 -0.56 10.10 -24.39
N GLU A 23 -1.02 8.85 -24.46
CA GLU A 23 -2.06 8.42 -25.41
C GLU A 23 -3.30 9.33 -25.40
N ARG A 24 -3.72 9.82 -24.22
CA ARG A 24 -4.89 10.70 -24.10
C ARG A 24 -4.62 12.18 -24.38
N LEU A 25 -3.35 12.60 -24.38
CA LEU A 25 -2.94 13.94 -24.83
C LEU A 25 -2.94 14.05 -26.35
N ASN A 26 -2.68 12.92 -26.99
CA ASN A 26 -2.43 12.86 -28.40
C ASN A 26 -3.73 12.64 -29.16
N SER A 27 -4.13 13.61 -29.98
CA SER A 27 -5.31 13.52 -30.86
C SER A 27 -5.10 12.57 -32.06
N GLY A 28 -4.40 11.45 -31.87
CA GLY A 28 -4.08 10.48 -32.91
C GLY A 28 -2.95 10.87 -33.86
N ARG A 29 -2.18 11.92 -33.57
CA ARG A 29 -1.08 12.41 -34.43
C ARG A 29 0.18 11.57 -34.32
N VAL A 30 0.39 10.91 -33.19
CA VAL A 30 1.57 10.08 -32.89
C VAL A 30 1.14 8.65 -32.60
N VAL A 31 1.83 7.66 -33.16
CA VAL A 31 1.57 6.25 -32.79
C VAL A 31 2.38 5.92 -31.54
N ILE A 32 1.69 5.72 -30.42
CA ILE A 32 2.32 5.32 -29.15
C ILE A 32 2.54 3.81 -29.14
N SER A 33 3.73 3.36 -28.73
CA SER A 33 4.05 1.93 -28.66
C SER A 33 3.20 1.17 -27.62
N ASP A 34 2.89 -0.09 -27.90
CA ASP A 34 2.11 -0.94 -26.98
C ASP A 34 2.77 -1.09 -25.61
N LYS A 35 4.11 -1.06 -25.55
CA LYS A 35 4.85 -1.16 -24.29
C LYS A 35 4.64 0.09 -23.43
N VAL A 36 4.64 1.28 -24.04
CA VAL A 36 4.31 2.53 -23.33
C VAL A 36 2.85 2.52 -22.89
N LYS A 37 1.92 2.09 -23.75
CA LYS A 37 0.49 2.01 -23.39
C LYS A 37 0.23 1.08 -22.21
N LYS A 38 0.92 -0.07 -22.20
CA LYS A 38 0.74 -1.12 -21.20
C LYS A 38 1.29 -0.76 -19.82
N TYR A 39 2.45 -0.08 -19.78
CA TYR A 39 3.20 0.12 -18.54
C TYR A 39 3.34 1.59 -18.13
N GLY A 40 3.02 2.52 -19.02
CA GLY A 40 3.09 3.95 -18.74
C GLY A 40 1.90 4.43 -17.92
N LEU A 41 2.17 5.40 -17.05
CA LEU A 41 1.21 6.08 -16.21
C LEU A 41 0.33 7.00 -17.07
N PRO A 42 -0.99 6.81 -17.11
CA PRO A 42 -1.86 7.54 -18.03
C PRO A 42 -1.97 9.01 -17.62
N ILE A 43 -1.66 9.93 -18.55
CA ILE A 43 -1.84 11.37 -18.37
C ILE A 43 -2.83 11.92 -19.39
N ILE A 44 -3.61 12.91 -18.98
CA ILE A 44 -4.59 13.63 -19.80
C ILE A 44 -4.17 15.08 -20.06
N SER A 45 -3.23 15.61 -19.27
CA SER A 45 -2.64 16.94 -19.43
C SER A 45 -1.13 16.89 -19.15
N PHE A 46 -0.33 17.80 -19.71
CA PHE A 46 1.07 17.94 -19.29
C PHE A 46 1.16 18.42 -17.83
N GLN A 47 0.14 19.12 -17.34
CA GLN A 47 0.05 19.55 -15.95
C GLN A 47 0.05 18.35 -14.99
N ASP A 48 -0.49 17.20 -15.39
CA ASP A 48 -0.46 15.97 -14.58
C ASP A 48 0.99 15.58 -14.24
N VAL A 49 1.92 15.70 -15.20
CA VAL A 49 3.34 15.41 -14.99
C VAL A 49 3.96 16.39 -14.01
N VAL A 50 3.64 17.68 -14.15
CA VAL A 50 4.13 18.74 -13.24
C VAL A 50 3.62 18.50 -11.82
N ASP A 51 2.34 18.16 -11.66
CA ASP A 51 1.74 17.90 -10.35
C ASP A 51 2.30 16.63 -9.71
N CYS A 52 2.62 15.60 -10.51
CA CYS A 52 3.32 14.41 -10.03
C CYS A 52 4.70 14.75 -9.45
N LEU A 53 5.48 15.59 -10.12
CA LEU A 53 6.79 16.01 -9.62
C LEU A 53 6.67 16.82 -8.34
N LYS A 54 5.68 17.73 -8.25
CA LYS A 54 5.38 18.45 -7.01
C LYS A 54 4.96 17.49 -5.88
N ALA A 55 4.09 16.52 -6.17
CA ALA A 55 3.67 15.50 -5.20
C ALA A 55 4.84 14.67 -4.66
N PHE A 56 5.81 14.34 -5.51
CA PHE A 56 7.05 13.67 -5.10
C PHE A 56 7.88 14.53 -4.14
N GLU A 57 7.95 15.83 -4.36
CA GLU A 57 8.71 16.74 -3.49
C GLU A 57 8.02 17.00 -2.15
N ILE A 58 6.70 16.82 -2.06
CA ILE A 58 5.96 17.03 -0.80
C ILE A 58 6.38 16.01 0.27
N HIS A 59 6.61 14.74 -0.10
CA HIS A 59 6.91 13.72 0.90
C HIS A 59 8.24 13.99 1.61
N LYS A 60 8.20 14.14 2.95
CA LYS A 60 9.39 14.32 3.79
C LYS A 60 9.57 13.17 4.76
N GLU A 61 8.51 12.84 5.50
CA GLU A 61 8.56 11.82 6.53
C GLU A 61 7.24 11.06 6.65
N ASN A 62 7.33 9.79 7.05
CA ASN A 62 6.18 8.96 7.32
C ASN A 62 5.44 9.40 8.58
N TYR A 63 4.11 9.47 8.50
CA TYR A 63 3.26 9.68 9.68
C TYR A 63 3.48 8.62 10.76
N PHE A 64 3.68 7.36 10.37
CA PHE A 64 3.84 6.26 11.32
C PHE A 64 4.94 5.31 10.86
N HIS A 65 5.84 4.93 11.77
CA HIS A 65 6.88 3.96 11.48
C HIS A 65 7.22 3.16 12.75
N MET A 66 7.05 1.84 12.68
CA MET A 66 7.46 0.89 13.71
C MET A 66 8.31 -0.23 13.11
N CYS A 67 9.47 -0.47 13.71
CA CYS A 67 10.31 -1.64 13.44
C CYS A 67 10.26 -2.59 14.64
N PHE A 68 10.01 -3.86 14.39
CA PHE A 68 9.97 -4.92 15.38
C PHE A 68 11.18 -5.84 15.23
N GLU A 69 11.66 -6.41 16.32
CA GLU A 69 12.86 -7.27 16.36
C GLU A 69 12.74 -8.54 15.50
N ASN A 70 11.51 -8.96 15.17
CA ASN A 70 11.22 -10.15 14.37
C ASN A 70 11.26 -9.89 12.86
N ASN A 71 12.04 -8.91 12.37
CA ASN A 71 12.07 -8.50 10.97
C ASN A 71 10.68 -8.14 10.42
N PHE A 72 9.89 -7.43 11.23
CA PHE A 72 8.60 -6.89 10.80
C PHE A 72 8.62 -5.38 10.91
N SER A 73 8.03 -4.68 9.95
CA SER A 73 7.89 -3.23 10.01
C SER A 73 6.53 -2.78 9.52
N VAL A 74 6.04 -1.71 10.12
CA VAL A 74 4.78 -1.07 9.72
C VAL A 74 5.05 0.40 9.45
N ILE A 75 4.71 0.83 8.26
CA ILE A 75 4.92 2.19 7.77
C ILE A 75 3.58 2.73 7.26
N SER A 76 3.23 3.95 7.66
CA SER A 76 2.10 4.68 7.10
C SER A 76 2.54 6.06 6.66
N LEU A 77 2.31 6.38 5.39
CA LEU A 77 2.77 7.63 4.80
C LEU A 77 2.07 8.84 5.45
N ASN A 78 0.73 8.79 5.55
CA ASN A 78 -0.07 9.95 5.97
C ASN A 78 -0.86 9.73 7.26
N ASN A 79 -1.11 10.82 7.97
CA ASN A 79 -2.14 10.88 8.99
C ASN A 79 -3.54 10.89 8.33
N ALA A 80 -4.35 9.85 8.53
CA ALA A 80 -5.68 9.76 7.93
C ALA A 80 -6.80 10.36 8.79
N ASN A 81 -6.51 10.83 10.01
CA ASN A 81 -7.54 11.34 10.91
C ASN A 81 -8.19 12.61 10.35
N THR A 82 -9.53 12.63 10.29
CA THR A 82 -10.33 13.78 9.81
C THR A 82 -11.11 14.50 10.91
N HIS A 83 -11.30 13.87 12.07
CA HIS A 83 -12.01 14.49 13.20
C HIS A 83 -11.17 15.59 13.88
N HIS A 84 -11.83 16.69 14.22
CA HIS A 84 -11.22 17.86 14.86
C HIS A 84 -10.04 18.46 14.08
N ARG A 85 -10.08 18.35 12.75
CA ARG A 85 -9.06 18.90 11.84
C ARG A 85 -9.56 20.15 11.14
N PRO A 86 -8.65 21.07 10.76
CA PRO A 86 -8.95 22.16 9.85
C PRO A 86 -9.67 21.66 8.60
N GLU A 87 -10.66 22.40 8.11
CA GLU A 87 -11.50 22.00 6.98
C GLU A 87 -10.68 21.65 5.73
N LYS A 88 -9.66 22.45 5.44
CA LYS A 88 -8.75 22.24 4.30
C LYS A 88 -7.98 20.93 4.40
N GLU A 89 -7.48 20.58 5.59
CA GLU A 89 -6.79 19.31 5.86
C GLU A 89 -7.76 18.13 5.69
N ALA A 90 -8.94 18.22 6.29
CA ALA A 90 -9.98 17.19 6.20
C ALA A 90 -10.43 16.95 4.76
N ARG A 91 -10.55 18.00 3.94
CA ARG A 91 -10.89 17.91 2.51
C ARG A 91 -9.87 17.09 1.74
N VAL A 92 -8.57 17.37 1.88
CA VAL A 92 -7.52 16.63 1.16
C VAL A 92 -7.55 15.14 1.56
N LYS A 93 -7.65 14.86 2.86
CA LYS A 93 -7.72 13.49 3.38
C LYS A 93 -8.94 12.73 2.84
N GLN A 94 -10.09 13.39 2.73
CA GLN A 94 -11.30 12.82 2.12
C GLN A 94 -11.11 12.54 0.63
N ILE A 95 -10.49 13.46 -0.13
CA ILE A 95 -10.19 13.24 -1.56
C ILE A 95 -9.30 12.00 -1.73
N PHE A 96 -8.26 11.85 -0.91
CA PHE A 96 -7.40 10.67 -0.92
C PHE A 96 -8.17 9.40 -0.58
N GLU A 97 -8.98 9.43 0.48
CA GLU A 97 -9.78 8.28 0.91
C GLU A 97 -10.78 7.85 -0.19
N THR A 98 -11.50 8.80 -0.79
CA THR A 98 -12.42 8.55 -1.90
C THR A 98 -11.72 7.89 -3.08
N ASN A 99 -10.50 8.30 -3.40
CA ASN A 99 -9.74 7.74 -4.51
C ASN A 99 -9.10 6.39 -4.19
N LEU A 100 -8.70 6.14 -2.94
CA LEU A 100 -8.15 4.84 -2.53
C LEU A 100 -9.25 3.78 -2.39
N LYS A 101 -10.42 4.15 -1.86
CA LYS A 101 -11.54 3.23 -1.58
C LYS A 101 -12.61 3.17 -2.66
N GLY A 102 -12.71 4.19 -3.51
CA GLY A 102 -13.71 4.27 -4.57
C GLY A 102 -13.59 3.12 -5.56
N ASP A 103 -14.62 2.88 -6.37
CA ASP A 103 -14.53 2.00 -7.53
C ASP A 103 -14.01 2.75 -8.77
N LYS A 104 -13.87 2.06 -9.90
CA LYS A 104 -13.33 2.65 -11.13
C LYS A 104 -14.12 3.87 -11.62
N SER A 105 -15.41 4.00 -11.29
CA SER A 105 -16.26 5.12 -11.73
C SER A 105 -16.08 6.38 -10.90
N ILE A 106 -15.60 6.25 -9.67
CA ILE A 106 -15.46 7.35 -8.70
C ILE A 106 -14.02 7.88 -8.68
N ARG A 107 -13.03 7.04 -9.04
CA ARG A 107 -11.61 7.40 -8.99
C ARG A 107 -11.23 8.45 -10.04
N ASP A 108 -10.59 9.51 -9.58
CA ASP A 108 -9.85 10.47 -10.38
C ASP A 108 -8.42 9.95 -10.62
N GLN A 109 -8.11 9.74 -11.90
CA GLN A 109 -6.79 9.29 -12.33
C GLN A 109 -5.67 10.25 -11.91
N ARG A 110 -5.91 11.56 -11.92
CA ARG A 110 -4.90 12.56 -11.52
C ARG A 110 -4.57 12.39 -10.04
N ILE A 111 -5.57 12.21 -9.17
CA ILE A 111 -5.36 11.98 -7.74
C ILE A 111 -4.59 10.68 -7.47
N LEU A 112 -4.88 9.61 -8.21
CA LEU A 112 -4.10 8.36 -8.11
C LEU A 112 -2.64 8.56 -8.49
N LEU A 113 -2.33 9.43 -9.46
CA LEU A 113 -0.94 9.76 -9.79
C LEU A 113 -0.25 10.56 -8.67
N LEU A 114 -0.95 11.49 -8.01
CA LEU A 114 -0.38 12.21 -6.87
C LEU A 114 -0.05 11.26 -5.72
N LEU A 115 -0.98 10.37 -5.38
CA LEU A 115 -0.78 9.31 -4.39
C LEU A 115 0.39 8.39 -4.79
N LEU A 116 0.49 8.03 -6.07
CA LEU A 116 1.59 7.22 -6.58
C LEU A 116 2.93 7.93 -6.42
N PHE A 117 3.05 9.20 -6.77
CA PHE A 117 4.33 9.92 -6.70
C PHE A 117 4.78 10.18 -5.26
N HIS A 118 3.82 10.36 -4.35
CA HIS A 118 4.07 10.35 -2.92
C HIS A 118 4.63 9.00 -2.45
N LEU A 119 4.05 7.88 -2.89
CA LEU A 119 4.56 6.53 -2.60
C LEU A 119 5.91 6.24 -3.28
N ILE A 120 6.12 6.69 -4.52
CA ILE A 120 7.39 6.53 -5.25
C ILE A 120 8.51 7.23 -4.48
N ASN A 121 8.27 8.42 -3.93
CA ASN A 121 9.27 9.11 -3.12
C ASN A 121 9.77 8.21 -1.98
N GLU A 122 8.88 7.70 -1.14
CA GLU A 122 9.28 6.83 -0.03
C GLU A 122 10.05 5.61 -0.53
N VAL A 123 9.51 4.89 -1.52
CA VAL A 123 10.11 3.64 -2.01
C VAL A 123 11.47 3.84 -2.69
N THR A 124 11.69 4.98 -3.34
CA THR A 124 12.92 5.21 -4.13
C THR A 124 14.00 5.99 -3.40
N THR A 125 13.65 6.72 -2.35
CA THR A 125 14.60 7.52 -1.55
C THR A 125 15.00 6.84 -0.25
N ASN A 126 14.20 5.89 0.24
CA ASN A 126 14.50 5.11 1.44
C ASN A 126 15.16 3.76 1.05
N PRO A 127 16.48 3.56 1.33
CA PRO A 127 17.19 2.31 1.00
C PRO A 127 16.60 1.06 1.65
N TYR A 128 15.72 1.23 2.65
CA TYR A 128 14.99 0.13 3.28
C TYR A 128 14.14 -0.66 2.28
N PHE A 129 13.72 -0.06 1.17
CA PHE A 129 12.92 -0.73 0.15
C PHE A 129 13.74 -1.46 -0.92
N ASP A 130 15.06 -1.22 -1.00
CA ASP A 130 15.94 -1.85 -2.01
C ASP A 130 16.05 -3.37 -1.84
N LYS A 131 15.83 -3.87 -0.61
CA LYS A 131 15.90 -5.29 -0.28
C LYS A 131 14.62 -6.07 -0.61
N ILE A 132 13.54 -5.40 -1.03
CA ILE A 132 12.25 -6.07 -1.22
C ILE A 132 12.27 -6.94 -2.47
N ASP A 133 12.00 -8.23 -2.29
CA ASP A 133 11.88 -9.18 -3.39
C ASP A 133 10.46 -9.17 -3.98
N TYR A 134 9.44 -9.19 -3.11
CA TYR A 134 8.04 -9.42 -3.47
C TYR A 134 7.12 -8.32 -2.96
N TRP A 135 6.20 -7.89 -3.82
CA TRP A 135 5.19 -6.86 -3.58
C TRP A 135 3.82 -7.48 -3.71
N GLY A 136 2.94 -7.18 -2.75
CA GLY A 136 1.54 -7.57 -2.80
C GLY A 136 0.66 -6.49 -2.20
N THR A 137 -0.64 -6.67 -2.31
CA THR A 137 -1.62 -5.86 -1.60
C THR A 137 -2.28 -6.65 -0.48
N PHE A 138 -2.76 -5.95 0.54
CA PHE A 138 -3.70 -6.56 1.47
C PHE A 138 -5.07 -6.67 0.77
N PRO A 139 -5.71 -7.86 0.73
CA PRO A 139 -6.88 -8.04 -0.11
C PRO A 139 -8.13 -7.41 0.50
N SER A 140 -8.94 -6.81 -0.37
CA SER A 140 -10.26 -6.26 -0.03
C SER A 140 -11.17 -7.34 0.58
N SER A 141 -12.23 -6.93 1.28
CA SER A 141 -13.18 -7.86 1.88
C SER A 141 -13.91 -8.75 0.88
N LYS A 142 -13.98 -8.34 -0.40
CA LYS A 142 -14.54 -9.13 -1.50
C LYS A 142 -13.40 -9.82 -2.28
N PRO A 143 -13.38 -11.17 -2.38
CA PRO A 143 -12.31 -11.91 -3.07
C PRO A 143 -12.14 -11.52 -4.54
N ASP A 144 -13.25 -11.28 -5.25
CA ASP A 144 -13.24 -10.97 -6.68
C ASP A 144 -12.80 -9.53 -6.99
N ASN A 145 -12.70 -8.68 -5.97
CA ASN A 145 -12.31 -7.28 -6.14
C ASN A 145 -10.78 -7.14 -6.16
N THR A 146 -10.18 -7.53 -7.29
CA THR A 146 -8.72 -7.51 -7.53
C THR A 146 -8.22 -6.22 -8.19
N VAL A 147 -9.13 -5.42 -8.76
CA VAL A 147 -8.82 -4.17 -9.47
C VAL A 147 -9.08 -2.97 -8.55
N THR A 148 -8.28 -2.84 -7.50
CA THR A 148 -8.33 -1.74 -6.52
C THR A 148 -7.37 -0.61 -6.88
N SER A 149 -7.51 0.56 -6.25
CA SER A 149 -6.54 1.64 -6.42
C SER A 149 -5.18 1.20 -5.91
N VAL A 150 -5.16 0.52 -4.76
CA VAL A 150 -3.95 -0.02 -4.16
C VAL A 150 -3.27 -1.04 -5.09
N SER A 151 -4.03 -1.87 -5.83
CA SER A 151 -3.41 -2.79 -6.78
C SER A 151 -2.81 -2.10 -7.99
N PHE A 152 -3.41 -1.01 -8.49
CA PHE A 152 -2.80 -0.13 -9.49
C PHE A 152 -1.51 0.51 -8.97
N LEU A 153 -1.55 1.10 -7.77
CA LEU A 153 -0.40 1.80 -7.17
C LEU A 153 0.76 0.82 -6.91
N LYS A 154 0.47 -0.35 -6.36
CA LYS A 154 1.44 -1.43 -6.17
C LYS A 154 2.05 -1.88 -7.48
N GLU A 155 1.26 -2.08 -8.54
CA GLU A 155 1.80 -2.52 -9.83
C GLU A 155 2.72 -1.46 -10.46
N ALA A 156 2.38 -0.18 -10.34
CA ALA A 156 3.24 0.90 -10.82
C ALA A 156 4.59 0.90 -10.09
N ILE A 157 4.60 0.78 -8.76
CA ILE A 157 5.83 0.62 -7.98
C ILE A 157 6.59 -0.63 -8.40
N ARG A 158 5.93 -1.79 -8.40
CA ARG A 158 6.55 -3.07 -8.74
C ARG A 158 7.23 -3.04 -10.12
N VAL A 159 6.62 -2.38 -11.11
CA VAL A 159 7.24 -2.19 -12.44
C VAL A 159 8.45 -1.26 -12.36
N LEU A 160 8.34 -0.13 -11.65
CA LEU A 160 9.39 0.87 -11.53
C LEU A 160 10.69 0.31 -10.94
N ILE A 161 10.57 -0.53 -9.92
CA ILE A 161 11.72 -1.09 -9.17
C ILE A 161 12.01 -2.56 -9.48
N ASP A 162 11.38 -3.11 -10.52
CA ASP A 162 11.54 -4.51 -10.96
C ASP A 162 11.22 -5.57 -9.88
N GLY A 163 10.22 -5.30 -9.07
CA GLY A 163 9.73 -6.21 -8.03
C GLY A 163 8.99 -7.44 -8.57
N LYS A 164 8.94 -8.50 -7.75
CA LYS A 164 8.12 -9.70 -8.00
C LYS A 164 6.76 -9.60 -7.29
N PRO A 165 5.76 -10.42 -7.66
CA PRO A 165 5.71 -11.28 -8.85
C PRO A 165 5.54 -10.44 -10.13
N ARG A 166 6.37 -10.66 -11.16
CA ARG A 166 6.25 -9.93 -12.45
C ARG A 166 5.00 -10.28 -13.25
N ARG A 167 4.47 -11.48 -12.99
CA ARG A 167 3.27 -12.06 -13.57
C ARG A 167 2.67 -12.97 -12.53
N GLY A 168 1.34 -13.05 -12.50
CA GLY A 168 0.63 -13.97 -11.62
C GLY A 168 -0.10 -13.26 -10.49
N PRO A 169 -0.54 -14.03 -9.49
CA PRO A 169 -1.57 -13.56 -8.57
C PRO A 169 -0.98 -12.78 -7.39
N GLU A 170 -1.85 -12.15 -6.60
CA GLU A 170 -1.49 -11.51 -5.32
C GLU A 170 -0.93 -12.52 -4.31
N ILE A 171 -0.05 -12.04 -3.41
CA ILE A 171 0.60 -12.86 -2.36
C ILE A 171 -0.41 -13.35 -1.32
N LEU A 172 -1.30 -12.47 -0.89
CA LEU A 172 -2.38 -12.77 0.05
C LEU A 172 -3.70 -12.74 -0.72
N ILE A 173 -4.52 -13.77 -0.55
CA ILE A 173 -5.84 -13.87 -1.18
C ILE A 173 -6.89 -14.30 -0.16
N ARG A 174 -8.14 -13.91 -0.38
CA ARG A 174 -9.28 -14.39 0.41
C ARG A 174 -9.90 -15.61 -0.24
N GLN A 175 -10.07 -16.69 0.53
CA GLN A 175 -10.84 -17.87 0.09
C GLN A 175 -12.35 -17.64 0.17
N MET A 176 -12.79 -16.72 1.02
CA MET A 176 -14.21 -16.40 1.19
C MET A 176 -14.44 -14.92 1.50
N PRO A 177 -15.63 -14.37 1.21
CA PRO A 177 -15.95 -12.99 1.54
C PRO A 177 -15.89 -12.71 3.03
N MET A 178 -15.30 -11.57 3.37
CA MET A 178 -15.32 -11.04 4.74
C MET A 178 -16.46 -10.02 4.87
N ARG A 179 -17.21 -10.05 5.98
CA ARG A 179 -18.11 -8.95 6.33
C ARG A 179 -17.27 -7.69 6.58
N SER A 180 -17.59 -6.58 5.89
CA SER A 180 -16.85 -5.33 5.98
C SER A 180 -16.53 -4.96 7.43
N LYS A 181 -15.24 -4.72 7.72
CA LYS A 181 -14.79 -4.29 9.05
C LYS A 181 -15.50 -3.00 9.46
N HIS A 182 -15.83 -2.10 8.52
CA HIS A 182 -16.55 -0.85 8.77
C HIS A 182 -17.91 -1.03 9.44
N ASN A 183 -18.61 -2.14 9.19
CA ASN A 183 -19.93 -2.42 9.77
C ASN A 183 -19.86 -3.06 11.16
N SER A 184 -18.66 -3.41 11.64
CA SER A 184 -18.46 -3.86 13.02
C SER A 184 -18.07 -2.69 13.93
N SER A 185 -18.64 -2.63 15.13
CA SER A 185 -18.30 -1.60 16.11
C SER A 185 -16.80 -1.64 16.44
N SER A 186 -16.22 -0.50 16.82
CA SER A 186 -14.82 -0.39 17.25
C SER A 186 -14.46 -1.42 18.32
N ASN A 187 -15.34 -1.65 19.29
CA ASN A 187 -15.19 -2.68 20.33
C ASN A 187 -15.12 -4.09 19.73
N MET A 188 -15.97 -4.41 18.76
CA MET A 188 -15.96 -5.74 18.12
C MET A 188 -14.67 -5.96 17.32
N ARG A 189 -14.04 -4.91 16.77
CA ARG A 189 -12.73 -5.04 16.11
C ARG A 189 -11.60 -5.31 17.11
N LEU A 190 -11.64 -4.70 18.29
CA LEU A 190 -10.67 -4.97 19.35
C LEU A 190 -10.82 -6.37 19.94
N ILE A 191 -12.05 -6.87 20.04
CA ILE A 191 -12.32 -8.24 20.51
C ILE A 191 -11.77 -9.27 19.52
N ASN A 192 -12.13 -9.15 18.24
CA ASN A 192 -11.77 -10.13 17.21
C ASN A 192 -10.33 -10.01 16.67
N LYS A 193 -9.61 -8.92 16.96
CA LYS A 193 -8.22 -8.69 16.54
C LYS A 193 -7.97 -9.08 15.07
N SER A 194 -7.07 -10.04 14.83
CA SER A 194 -6.71 -10.58 13.50
C SER A 194 -7.51 -11.84 13.12
N ASP A 195 -8.35 -12.37 14.01
CA ASP A 195 -9.04 -13.67 13.84
C ASP A 195 -9.85 -13.71 12.54
N LYS A 196 -10.62 -12.65 12.28
CA LYS A 196 -11.43 -12.54 11.06
C LYS A 196 -10.60 -12.59 9.79
N ASP A 197 -9.39 -12.03 9.82
CA ASP A 197 -8.48 -12.11 8.69
C ASP A 197 -7.99 -13.54 8.52
N PHE A 198 -7.61 -14.23 9.59
CA PHE A 198 -7.19 -15.62 9.53
C PHE A 198 -8.30 -16.58 9.05
N ASP A 199 -9.56 -16.30 9.38
CA ASP A 199 -10.70 -17.11 8.91
C ASP A 199 -10.87 -17.11 7.39
N THR A 200 -10.30 -16.12 6.70
CA THR A 200 -10.58 -15.87 5.27
C THR A 200 -9.34 -15.78 4.41
N LEU A 201 -8.18 -15.43 4.97
CA LEU A 201 -6.92 -15.23 4.25
C LEU A 201 -6.13 -16.52 4.14
N ILE A 202 -5.48 -16.68 2.99
CA ILE A 202 -4.38 -17.61 2.80
C ILE A 202 -3.22 -16.91 2.09
N VAL A 203 -2.04 -17.50 2.21
CA VAL A 203 -0.94 -17.23 1.29
C VAL A 203 -1.24 -17.92 -0.03
N ASN A 204 -1.03 -17.23 -1.14
CA ASN A 204 -1.35 -17.77 -2.45
C ASN A 204 -0.57 -19.07 -2.73
N PRO A 205 -1.23 -20.20 -3.06
CA PRO A 205 -0.56 -21.47 -3.34
C PRO A 205 0.47 -21.38 -4.47
N ALA A 206 0.28 -20.49 -5.44
CA ALA A 206 1.22 -20.31 -6.56
C ALA A 206 2.52 -19.58 -6.16
N LEU A 207 2.55 -18.99 -4.96
CA LEU A 207 3.63 -18.15 -4.46
C LEU A 207 4.22 -18.61 -3.12
N VAL A 208 3.52 -19.44 -2.33
CA VAL A 208 3.94 -19.85 -0.98
C VAL A 208 5.37 -20.38 -0.91
N ASP A 209 5.78 -21.20 -1.88
CA ASP A 209 7.15 -21.72 -1.93
C ASP A 209 8.17 -20.69 -2.43
N LYS A 210 7.73 -19.73 -3.24
CA LYS A 210 8.59 -18.70 -3.87
C LYS A 210 8.95 -17.58 -2.90
N ILE A 211 8.13 -17.36 -1.88
CA ILE A 211 8.35 -16.31 -0.88
C ILE A 211 9.20 -16.77 0.31
N LYS A 212 9.55 -18.06 0.38
CA LYS A 212 10.44 -18.60 1.41
C LYS A 212 11.81 -17.92 1.38
N GLY A 213 12.25 -17.40 2.52
CA GLY A 213 13.50 -16.66 2.68
C GLY A 213 13.52 -15.29 1.99
N LYS A 214 12.37 -14.77 1.55
CA LYS A 214 12.26 -13.49 0.83
C LYS A 214 11.80 -12.35 1.73
N VAL A 215 12.15 -11.13 1.32
CA VAL A 215 11.62 -9.89 1.89
C VAL A 215 10.35 -9.51 1.14
N ILE A 216 9.26 -9.33 1.87
CA ILE A 216 7.93 -9.10 1.29
C ILE A 216 7.39 -7.76 1.74
N CYS A 217 6.90 -6.94 0.82
CA CYS A 217 6.14 -5.74 1.11
C CYS A 217 4.66 -5.94 0.76
N ILE A 218 3.79 -5.67 1.73
CA ILE A 218 2.34 -5.64 1.55
C ILE A 218 1.88 -4.19 1.61
N ILE A 219 1.17 -3.74 0.58
CA ILE A 219 0.58 -2.39 0.51
C ILE A 219 -0.92 -2.45 0.86
N ASP A 220 -1.36 -1.55 1.73
CA ASP A 220 -2.78 -1.37 2.09
C ASP A 220 -3.23 0.09 1.91
N ASP A 221 -4.54 0.34 1.89
CA ASP A 221 -5.06 1.70 1.83
C ASP A 221 -4.86 2.41 3.18
N TYR A 222 -5.45 1.87 4.24
CA TYR A 222 -5.44 2.45 5.56
C TYR A 222 -5.38 1.41 6.65
N ILE A 223 -4.56 1.69 7.67
CA ILE A 223 -4.60 0.93 8.92
C ILE A 223 -5.21 1.76 10.06
N THR A 224 -5.80 1.08 11.04
CA THR A 224 -6.26 1.72 12.29
C THR A 224 -5.44 1.17 13.46
N ASN A 225 -5.80 -0.01 13.95
CA ASN A 225 -5.18 -0.62 15.12
C ASN A 225 -4.02 -1.58 14.77
N GLY A 226 -3.74 -1.82 13.49
CA GLY A 226 -2.65 -2.71 13.05
C GLY A 226 -3.05 -4.16 12.75
N TYR A 227 -4.27 -4.60 13.07
CA TYR A 227 -4.63 -6.03 12.94
C TYR A 227 -4.50 -6.63 11.53
N SER A 228 -4.73 -5.87 10.46
CA SER A 228 -4.46 -6.33 9.08
C SER A 228 -2.95 -6.57 8.87
N ALA A 229 -2.12 -5.66 9.36
CA ALA A 229 -0.66 -5.77 9.29
C ALA A 229 -0.15 -6.97 10.09
N GLU A 230 -0.68 -7.17 11.29
CA GLU A 230 -0.38 -8.33 12.12
C GLU A 230 -0.83 -9.65 11.47
N ALA A 231 -2.00 -9.68 10.82
CA ALA A 231 -2.46 -10.88 10.11
C ALA A 231 -1.51 -11.24 8.95
N ALA A 232 -1.11 -10.25 8.15
CA ALA A 232 -0.14 -10.42 7.08
C ALA A 232 1.22 -10.91 7.63
N LYS A 233 1.72 -10.30 8.70
CA LYS A 233 2.95 -10.70 9.41
C LYS A 233 2.94 -12.19 9.74
N HIS A 234 1.92 -12.65 10.47
CA HIS A 234 1.85 -14.03 10.95
C HIS A 234 1.76 -15.04 9.81
N LEU A 235 0.93 -14.77 8.79
CA LEU A 235 0.79 -15.68 7.64
C LEU A 235 2.06 -15.77 6.80
N LEU A 236 2.71 -14.63 6.55
CA LEU A 236 3.90 -14.60 5.72
C LEU A 236 5.11 -15.22 6.43
N PHE A 237 5.27 -15.00 7.74
CA PHE A 237 6.29 -15.71 8.51
C PHE A 237 6.01 -17.21 8.62
N ALA A 238 4.76 -17.62 8.81
CA ALA A 238 4.40 -19.04 8.78
C ALA A 238 4.66 -19.68 7.40
N ALA A 239 4.59 -18.90 6.32
CA ALA A 239 5.02 -19.34 4.98
C ALA A 239 6.54 -19.35 4.77
N GLY A 240 7.32 -18.86 5.75
CA GLY A 240 8.78 -18.83 5.73
C GLY A 240 9.39 -17.57 5.13
N ALA A 241 8.66 -16.45 5.06
CA ALA A 241 9.24 -15.15 4.70
C ALA A 241 10.39 -14.79 5.66
N LYS A 242 11.44 -14.14 5.14
CA LYS A 242 12.57 -13.67 5.95
C LYS A 242 12.22 -12.40 6.72
N GLU A 243 11.48 -11.52 6.05
CA GLU A 243 11.13 -10.18 6.54
C GLU A 243 9.82 -9.75 5.89
N VAL A 244 9.00 -9.02 6.66
CA VAL A 244 7.72 -8.49 6.19
C VAL A 244 7.66 -6.99 6.47
N ILE A 245 7.39 -6.22 5.44
CA ILE A 245 7.15 -4.78 5.52
C ILE A 245 5.67 -4.55 5.18
N PHE A 246 4.94 -3.88 6.05
CA PHE A 246 3.57 -3.48 5.81
C PHE A 246 3.52 -1.97 5.60
N LEU A 247 3.18 -1.56 4.39
CA LEU A 247 3.14 -0.16 3.97
C LEU A 247 1.69 0.25 3.71
N SER A 248 1.25 1.37 4.27
CA SER A 248 -0.10 1.90 4.04
C SER A 248 -0.08 3.36 3.63
N PHE A 249 -1.05 3.79 2.83
CA PHE A 249 -1.18 5.21 2.46
C PHE A 249 -1.51 6.09 3.65
N GLY A 250 -2.30 5.59 4.60
CA GLY A 250 -2.52 6.32 5.83
C GLY A 250 -2.85 5.48 7.03
N LYS A 251 -2.78 6.12 8.20
CA LYS A 251 -3.18 5.53 9.47
C LYS A 251 -4.16 6.41 10.22
N PHE A 252 -5.21 5.77 10.73
CA PHE A 252 -6.13 6.35 11.68
C PHE A 252 -5.64 6.12 13.11
N GLY A 253 -5.71 7.16 13.94
CA GLY A 253 -5.21 7.15 15.31
C GLY A 253 -3.69 6.99 15.41
N ARG A 254 -3.22 6.84 16.65
CA ARG A 254 -1.79 6.69 17.01
C ARG A 254 -1.46 5.31 17.55
N LYS A 255 -2.48 4.59 18.05
CA LYS A 255 -2.32 3.30 18.70
C LYS A 255 -2.00 2.20 17.71
N TYR A 256 -1.23 1.21 18.14
CA TYR A 256 -0.96 0.00 17.39
C TYR A 256 -1.02 -1.20 18.31
N HIS A 257 -1.63 -2.29 17.87
CA HIS A 257 -1.78 -3.51 18.66
C HIS A 257 -0.90 -4.57 18.00
N ALA A 258 0.26 -4.84 18.60
CA ALA A 258 1.12 -5.94 18.16
C ALA A 258 0.58 -7.23 18.76
N THR A 259 0.19 -8.18 17.92
CA THR A 259 -0.40 -9.44 18.36
C THR A 259 0.57 -10.58 18.17
N ASN A 260 0.44 -11.59 19.01
CA ASN A 260 1.16 -12.84 18.86
C ASN A 260 0.18 -13.99 18.67
N TYR A 261 0.40 -14.78 17.62
CA TYR A 261 -0.42 -15.91 17.26
C TYR A 261 0.47 -17.11 16.95
N GLU A 262 0.09 -18.28 17.43
CA GLU A 262 0.63 -19.54 16.93
C GLU A 262 -0.14 -19.95 15.67
N ILE A 263 0.55 -20.14 14.55
CA ILE A 263 -0.04 -20.67 13.31
C ILE A 263 0.48 -22.08 13.05
N LYS A 264 -0.44 -23.04 12.85
CA LYS A 264 -0.13 -24.45 12.60
C LYS A 264 -0.87 -24.96 11.35
N GLY A 265 -0.17 -25.67 10.47
CA GLY A 265 -0.72 -26.22 9.23
C GLY A 265 -0.23 -25.50 7.98
N ASP A 266 -0.93 -25.71 6.86
CA ASP A 266 -0.54 -25.17 5.55
C ASP A 266 -1.27 -23.85 5.31
N VAL A 267 -0.54 -22.73 5.46
CA VAL A 267 -1.06 -21.37 5.27
C VAL A 267 -1.51 -21.06 3.83
N SER A 268 -1.24 -21.95 2.87
CA SER A 268 -1.78 -21.86 1.51
C SER A 268 -3.09 -22.62 1.29
N LYS A 269 -3.53 -23.42 2.27
CA LYS A 269 -4.74 -24.24 2.16
C LYS A 269 -5.61 -24.12 3.39
N LYS A 270 -5.20 -24.78 4.47
CA LYS A 270 -5.93 -24.87 5.73
C LYS A 270 -4.92 -24.87 6.87
N TYR A 271 -5.11 -23.96 7.79
CA TYR A 271 -4.30 -23.79 8.99
C TYR A 271 -5.20 -23.47 10.18
N PHE A 272 -4.61 -23.60 11.36
CA PHE A 272 -5.20 -23.22 12.64
C PHE A 272 -4.38 -22.08 13.22
N TYR A 273 -5.04 -21.19 13.93
CA TYR A 273 -4.42 -20.07 14.62
C TYR A 273 -4.88 -20.06 16.08
N GLN A 274 -3.99 -19.67 16.98
CA GLN A 274 -4.28 -19.50 18.39
C GLN A 274 -3.68 -18.20 18.88
N PHE A 275 -4.53 -17.32 19.43
CA PHE A 275 -4.07 -16.08 20.06
C PHE A 275 -3.25 -16.41 21.31
N VAL A 276 -2.08 -15.79 21.43
CA VAL A 276 -1.19 -15.94 22.59
C VAL A 276 -1.30 -14.70 23.47
N ASP A 277 -0.92 -13.55 22.92
CA ASP A 277 -0.93 -12.28 23.63
C ASP A 277 -1.01 -11.08 22.68
N GLU A 278 -1.16 -9.89 23.27
CA GLU A 278 -1.14 -8.62 22.57
C GLU A 278 -0.40 -7.58 23.41
N ILE A 279 0.43 -6.79 22.76
CA ILE A 279 1.09 -5.62 23.35
C ILE A 279 0.46 -4.36 22.72
N PRO A 280 -0.32 -3.58 23.49
CA PRO A 280 -0.85 -2.32 23.01
C PRO A 280 0.22 -1.23 23.07
N TYR A 281 0.59 -0.71 21.91
CA TYR A 281 1.39 0.49 21.75
C TYR A 281 0.46 1.70 21.75
N GLY A 282 0.51 2.48 22.83
CA GLY A 282 -0.22 3.73 22.95
C GLY A 282 0.45 4.87 22.16
N ASP A 283 0.15 6.11 22.54
CA ASP A 283 0.79 7.29 21.96
C ASP A 283 2.32 7.29 22.23
N THR A 284 2.74 6.70 23.34
CA THR A 284 4.14 6.42 23.62
C THR A 284 4.28 5.00 24.14
N PHE A 285 5.40 4.35 23.83
CA PHE A 285 5.77 3.08 24.44
C PHE A 285 7.23 3.15 24.86
N LYS A 286 7.49 2.91 26.15
CA LYS A 286 8.83 3.06 26.75
C LYS A 286 9.49 4.42 26.42
N GLY A 287 8.69 5.49 26.37
CA GLY A 287 9.15 6.86 26.07
C GLY A 287 9.35 7.17 24.59
N VAL A 288 9.16 6.21 23.69
CA VAL A 288 9.32 6.40 22.23
C VAL A 288 7.96 6.67 21.58
N LYS A 289 7.91 7.65 20.68
CA LYS A 289 6.78 7.91 19.77
C LYS A 289 7.08 7.25 18.43
N TYR A 290 6.07 6.62 17.85
CA TYR A 290 6.16 5.99 16.51
C TYR A 290 5.38 6.74 15.45
N TYR A 291 4.95 7.96 15.77
CA TYR A 291 4.25 8.83 14.84
C TYR A 291 4.90 10.20 14.77
N ASN A 292 4.80 10.83 13.60
CA ASN A 292 5.20 12.20 13.36
C ASN A 292 3.95 13.10 13.33
N LEU A 293 3.89 14.11 14.22
CA LEU A 293 2.77 15.06 14.28
C LEU A 293 2.82 16.10 13.15
N ASP A 294 4.01 16.36 12.61
CA ASP A 294 4.23 17.39 11.59
C ASP A 294 3.79 16.92 10.19
N ASN A 295 3.49 15.63 10.02
CA ASN A 295 2.93 15.08 8.79
C ASN A 295 1.55 15.68 8.43
N ASP A 296 0.84 16.28 9.39
CA ASP A 296 -0.40 17.04 9.11
C ASP A 296 -0.14 18.35 8.33
N LEU A 297 1.08 18.88 8.36
CA LEU A 297 1.45 20.02 7.52
C LEU A 297 1.75 19.56 6.08
N GLU A 298 2.38 18.40 5.94
CA GLU A 298 2.70 17.81 4.63
C GLU A 298 1.45 17.58 3.77
N ILE A 299 0.36 17.08 4.38
CA ILE A 299 -0.90 16.86 3.64
C ILE A 299 -1.55 18.18 3.18
N LEU A 300 -1.27 19.32 3.82
CA LEU A 300 -1.79 20.62 3.40
C LEU A 300 -1.13 21.12 2.11
N ASP A 301 0.10 20.70 1.82
CA ASP A 301 0.80 21.08 0.59
C ASP A 301 0.14 20.44 -0.66
N PHE A 302 -0.53 19.31 -0.49
CA PHE A 302 -1.36 18.71 -1.54
C PHE A 302 -2.62 19.51 -1.85
N ALA A 303 -3.06 20.43 -0.99
CA ALA A 303 -4.30 21.17 -1.20
C ALA A 303 -4.26 22.10 -2.42
N ASN A 304 -3.06 22.47 -2.90
CA ASN A 304 -2.91 23.24 -4.13
C ASN A 304 -2.90 22.34 -5.38
N LEU A 305 -2.80 21.02 -5.21
CA LEU A 305 -2.79 20.02 -6.28
C LEU A 305 -4.18 19.37 -6.48
N VAL A 306 -5.04 19.38 -5.45
CA VAL A 306 -6.35 18.69 -5.42
C VAL A 306 -7.58 19.59 -5.41
#